data_AF-A0A1C5Y917-F1
#
_entry.id   AF-A0A1C5Y917-F1
#
_cell.length_a   1.000
_cell.length_b   1.000
_cell.length_c   1.000
_cell.angle_alpha   90.00
_cell.angle_beta   90.00
_cell.angle_gamma   90.00
#
_symmetry.space_group_name_H-M   'P 1'
#
loop_
_entity.id
_entity.type
_entity.pdbx_description
1 polymer ?
#
loop_
_entity_poly.entity_id
_entity_poly.type
_entity_poly.pdbx_seq_one_letter_code
_entity_poly.pdbx_strand_id
1 'polypeptide(L)'
;MGKPTKEFEYRMQGMVYALDIAKKEGIEALERDIRKRGFLRAPMKFSQKEIDEFIEFTSENLYQTSMTVWFMALNTAFGFGKKRFARLKEAFDKHTRDVMDFDYLGVRAAKKAGGISEWEEGI
;
A
#
# COMPACT_ATOMS: atom_id res chain seq x y z
N MET A 1 -41.41 -9.52 13.49
CA MET A 1 -39.94 -9.52 13.64
C MET A 1 -39.47 -8.07 13.72
N GLY A 2 -38.57 -7.73 14.65
CA GLY A 2 -38.02 -6.37 14.76
C GLY A 2 -37.16 -6.02 13.54
N LYS A 3 -37.00 -4.71 13.25
CA LYS A 3 -36.13 -4.26 12.15
C LYS A 3 -34.68 -4.70 12.44
N PRO A 4 -33.96 -5.25 11.45
CA PRO A 4 -32.55 -5.57 11.63
C PRO A 4 -31.76 -4.31 12.00
N THR A 5 -30.77 -4.48 12.87
CA THR A 5 -29.88 -3.39 13.25
C THR A 5 -28.94 -3.07 12.09
N LYS A 6 -28.48 -1.81 12.00
CA LYS A 6 -27.47 -1.41 11.01
C LYS A 6 -26.20 -2.26 11.10
N GLU A 7 -25.81 -2.64 12.31
CA GLU A 7 -24.66 -3.52 12.54
C GLU A 7 -24.86 -4.90 11.90
N PHE A 8 -26.06 -5.47 11.99
CA PHE A 8 -26.38 -6.73 11.32
C PHE A 8 -26.28 -6.59 9.79
N GLU A 9 -26.81 -5.51 9.22
CA GLU A 9 -26.74 -5.23 7.78
C GLU A 9 -25.29 -5.13 7.29
N TYR A 10 -24.43 -4.40 8.01
CA TYR A 10 -23.01 -4.26 7.64
C TYR A 10 -22.24 -5.58 7.70
N ARG A 11 -22.48 -6.39 8.75
CA ARG A 11 -21.87 -7.73 8.84
C ARG A 11 -22.32 -8.62 7.69
N MET A 12 -23.60 -8.58 7.33
CA MET A 12 -24.13 -9.37 6.22
C MET A 12 -23.58 -8.94 4.87
N GLN A 13 -23.46 -7.63 4.60
CA GLN A 13 -22.81 -7.12 3.39
C GLN A 13 -21.36 -7.59 3.28
N GLY A 14 -20.61 -7.56 4.38
CA GLY A 14 -19.25 -8.08 4.43
C GLY A 14 -19.17 -9.57 4.10
N MET A 15 -20.06 -10.39 4.66
CA MET A 15 -20.13 -11.83 4.37
C MET A 15 -20.48 -12.11 2.90
N VAL A 16 -21.43 -11.38 2.32
CA VAL A 16 -21.82 -11.52 0.90
C VAL A 16 -20.65 -11.15 -0.01
N TYR A 17 -19.96 -10.06 0.27
CA TYR A 17 -18.78 -9.64 -0.49
C TYR A 17 -17.64 -10.66 -0.42
N ALA A 18 -17.31 -11.14 0.78
CA ALA A 18 -16.26 -12.13 0.98
C ALA A 18 -16.58 -13.43 0.22
N LEU A 19 -17.84 -13.87 0.26
CA LEU A 19 -18.30 -15.03 -0.49
C LEU A 19 -18.20 -14.84 -2.01
N ASP A 20 -18.47 -13.63 -2.51
CA ASP A 20 -18.38 -13.30 -3.93
C ASP A 20 -16.94 -13.38 -4.45
N ILE A 21 -15.97 -12.80 -3.74
CA ILE A 21 -14.54 -12.93 -4.08
C ILE A 21 -14.11 -14.39 -4.05
N ALA A 22 -14.41 -15.09 -2.95
CA ALA A 22 -13.98 -16.48 -2.79
C ALA A 22 -14.52 -17.38 -3.92
N LYS A 23 -15.75 -17.12 -4.39
CA LYS A 23 -16.34 -17.85 -5.53
C LYS A 23 -15.74 -17.49 -6.88
N LYS A 24 -15.38 -16.22 -7.11
CA LYS A 24 -14.90 -15.73 -8.41
C LYS A 24 -13.39 -15.93 -8.60
N GLU A 25 -12.62 -15.72 -7.55
CA GLU A 25 -11.16 -15.56 -7.63
C GLU A 25 -10.39 -16.49 -6.67
N GLY A 26 -11.09 -17.24 -5.82
CA GLY A 26 -10.50 -18.18 -4.88
C GLY A 26 -10.21 -17.57 -3.50
N ILE A 27 -9.83 -18.43 -2.55
CA ILE A 27 -9.61 -18.05 -1.15
C ILE A 27 -8.35 -17.17 -1.03
N GLU A 28 -7.33 -17.43 -1.85
CA GLU A 28 -6.08 -16.67 -1.86
C GLU A 28 -6.33 -15.20 -2.28
N ALA A 29 -7.30 -14.96 -3.17
CA ALA A 29 -7.70 -13.62 -3.55
C ALA A 29 -8.40 -12.89 -2.39
N LEU A 30 -9.30 -13.58 -1.69
CA LEU A 30 -9.96 -13.06 -0.50
C LEU A 30 -8.94 -12.73 0.61
N GLU A 31 -7.95 -13.58 0.87
CA GLU A 31 -6.89 -13.31 1.85
C GLU A 31 -6.09 -12.04 1.51
N ARG A 32 -5.76 -11.85 0.22
CA ARG A 32 -5.05 -10.64 -0.24
C ARG A 32 -5.90 -9.38 -0.05
N ASP A 33 -7.18 -9.44 -0.40
CA ASP A 33 -8.12 -8.33 -0.23
C ASP A 33 -8.29 -7.97 1.25
N ILE A 34 -8.52 -8.95 2.12
CA ILE A 34 -8.62 -8.75 3.58
C ILE A 34 -7.38 -8.07 4.14
N ARG A 35 -6.18 -8.56 3.79
CA ARG A 35 -4.91 -7.96 4.24
C ARG A 35 -4.76 -6.53 3.73
N LYS A 36 -5.02 -6.30 2.44
CA LYS A 36 -4.89 -4.99 1.81
C LYS A 36 -5.85 -3.97 2.44
N ARG A 37 -7.12 -4.33 2.58
CA ARG A 37 -8.13 -3.47 3.19
C ARG A 37 -7.88 -3.24 4.68
N GLY A 38 -7.42 -4.26 5.41
CA GLY A 38 -7.04 -4.15 6.82
C GLY A 38 -5.93 -3.12 7.04
N PHE A 39 -4.85 -3.21 6.25
CA PHE A 39 -3.74 -2.26 6.30
C PHE A 39 -4.16 -0.84 5.93
N LEU A 40 -4.86 -0.68 4.81
CA LEU A 40 -5.31 0.64 4.33
C LEU A 40 -6.47 1.21 5.15
N ARG A 41 -7.06 0.41 6.05
CA ARG A 41 -8.37 0.66 6.68
C ARG A 41 -9.44 1.04 5.65
N ALA A 42 -9.39 0.40 4.49
CA ALA A 42 -10.21 0.75 3.34
C ALA A 42 -11.67 0.30 3.53
N PRO A 43 -12.65 1.22 3.45
CA PRO A 43 -14.05 0.85 3.56
C PRO A 43 -14.52 -0.08 2.44
N MET A 44 -15.44 -0.99 2.76
CA MET A 44 -16.04 -1.94 1.81
C MET A 44 -16.83 -1.29 0.67
N LYS A 45 -17.22 -0.02 0.84
CA LYS A 45 -17.93 0.75 -0.21
C LYS A 45 -17.05 1.02 -1.44
N PHE A 46 -15.72 0.94 -1.30
CA PHE A 46 -14.80 1.12 -2.41
C PHE A 46 -14.46 -0.24 -3.02
N SER A 47 -14.58 -0.30 -4.34
CA SER A 47 -14.15 -1.42 -5.15
C SER A 47 -12.63 -1.60 -5.07
N GLN A 48 -12.17 -2.81 -5.38
CA GLN A 48 -10.73 -3.10 -5.44
C GLN A 48 -10.00 -2.18 -6.42
N LYS A 49 -10.64 -1.92 -7.58
CA LYS A 49 -10.12 -1.01 -8.61
C LYS A 49 -9.93 0.42 -8.10
N GLU A 50 -10.92 0.99 -7.39
CA GLU A 50 -10.79 2.34 -6.83
C GLU A 50 -9.66 2.42 -5.79
N ILE A 51 -9.47 1.36 -5.01
CA ILE A 51 -8.37 1.25 -4.05
C ILE A 51 -7.02 1.20 -4.79
N ASP A 52 -6.94 0.41 -5.86
CA ASP A 52 -5.72 0.28 -6.68
C ASP A 52 -5.33 1.61 -7.33
N GLU A 53 -6.29 2.29 -7.97
CA GLU A 53 -6.10 3.60 -8.61
C GLU A 53 -5.67 4.66 -7.58
N PHE A 54 -6.27 4.67 -6.39
CA PHE A 54 -5.88 5.59 -5.33
C PHE A 54 -4.43 5.38 -4.89
N ILE A 55 -4.00 4.12 -4.77
CA ILE A 55 -2.64 3.79 -4.33
C ILE A 55 -1.63 4.11 -5.42
N GLU A 56 -1.94 3.83 -6.68
CA GLU A 56 -1.09 4.20 -7.81
C GLU A 56 -0.89 5.71 -7.86
N PHE A 57 -2.00 6.47 -7.84
CA PHE A 57 -1.95 7.93 -7.81
C PHE A 57 -1.15 8.48 -6.63
N THR A 58 -1.37 7.94 -5.43
CA THR A 58 -0.66 8.41 -4.22
C THR A 58 0.83 8.07 -4.28
N SER A 59 1.17 6.87 -4.76
CA SER A 59 2.55 6.41 -4.89
C SER A 59 3.34 7.24 -5.90
N GLU A 60 2.73 7.55 -7.05
CA GLU A 60 3.35 8.39 -8.07
C GLU A 60 3.58 9.81 -7.55
N ASN A 61 2.56 10.42 -6.93
CA ASN A 61 2.71 11.76 -6.35
C ASN A 61 3.76 11.82 -5.24
N LEU A 62 3.80 10.81 -4.37
CA LEU A 62 4.80 10.72 -3.31
C LEU A 62 6.21 10.60 -3.90
N TYR A 63 6.39 9.73 -4.90
CA TYR A 63 7.66 9.57 -5.59
C TYR A 63 8.12 10.89 -6.23
N GLN A 64 7.25 11.54 -7.02
CA GLN A 64 7.60 12.78 -7.74
C GLN A 64 7.94 13.91 -6.77
N THR A 65 7.12 14.10 -5.74
CA THR A 65 7.31 15.15 -4.75
C THR A 65 8.60 14.92 -3.96
N SER A 66 8.82 13.70 -3.47
CA SER A 66 10.01 13.36 -2.68
C SER A 66 11.29 13.54 -3.48
N MET A 67 11.33 13.01 -4.72
CA MET A 67 12.49 13.13 -5.59
C MET A 67 12.80 14.59 -5.95
N THR A 68 11.77 15.39 -6.20
CA THR A 68 11.93 16.82 -6.49
C THR A 68 12.54 17.54 -5.28
N VAL A 69 11.99 17.35 -4.09
CA VAL A 69 12.49 17.97 -2.86
C VAL A 69 13.92 17.51 -2.55
N TRP A 70 14.22 16.22 -2.70
CA TRP A 70 15.58 15.71 -2.50
C TRP A 70 16.57 16.29 -3.49
N PHE A 71 16.24 16.37 -4.79
CA PHE A 71 17.11 16.97 -5.78
C PHE A 71 17.36 18.44 -5.50
N MET A 72 16.32 19.19 -5.11
CA MET A 72 16.47 20.59 -4.71
C MET A 72 17.39 20.71 -3.49
N ALA A 73 17.12 19.99 -2.40
CA ALA A 73 17.91 20.06 -1.17
C ALA A 73 19.36 19.59 -1.38
N LEU A 74 19.59 18.52 -2.13
CA LEU A 74 20.92 17.99 -2.41
C LEU A 74 21.71 18.89 -3.35
N ASN A 75 21.04 19.58 -4.28
CA ASN A 75 21.70 20.60 -5.10
C ASN A 75 22.13 21.79 -4.24
N THR A 76 21.21 22.36 -3.48
CA THR A 76 21.42 23.63 -2.78
C THR A 76 22.33 23.49 -1.56
N ALA A 77 22.17 22.44 -0.77
CA ALA A 77 22.94 22.25 0.46
C ALA A 77 24.25 21.47 0.25
N PHE A 78 24.33 20.60 -0.75
CA PHE A 78 25.47 19.68 -0.92
C PHE A 78 26.14 19.77 -2.30
N GLY A 79 25.69 20.68 -3.17
CA GLY A 79 26.28 20.90 -4.48
C GLY A 79 26.15 19.71 -5.42
N PHE A 80 25.14 18.85 -5.25
CA PHE A 80 24.97 17.69 -6.12
C PHE A 80 24.69 18.14 -7.56
N GLY A 81 25.45 17.57 -8.49
CA GLY A 81 25.27 17.74 -9.92
C GLY A 81 24.67 16.50 -10.60
N LYS A 82 24.42 16.61 -11.91
CA LYS A 82 23.71 15.61 -12.73
C LYS A 82 24.16 14.17 -12.52
N LYS A 83 25.47 13.90 -12.45
CA LYS A 83 26.01 12.54 -12.23
C LYS A 83 25.62 11.94 -10.88
N ARG A 84 25.57 12.75 -9.81
CA ARG A 84 25.17 12.29 -8.47
C ARG A 84 23.65 12.08 -8.40
N PHE A 85 22.85 12.92 -9.07
CA PHE A 85 21.40 12.71 -9.16
C PHE A 85 21.02 11.44 -9.90
N ALA A 86 21.69 11.14 -11.02
CA ALA A 86 21.44 9.90 -11.76
C ALA A 86 21.68 8.65 -10.88
N ARG A 87 22.80 8.63 -10.15
CA ARG A 87 23.13 7.54 -9.21
C ARG A 87 22.15 7.44 -8.06
N LEU A 88 21.71 8.57 -7.50
CA LEU A 88 20.71 8.58 -6.43
C LEU A 88 19.38 8.02 -6.93
N LYS A 89 18.91 8.48 -8.09
CA LYS A 89 17.66 8.00 -8.69
C LYS A 89 17.73 6.50 -8.95
N GLU A 90 18.82 6.02 -9.55
CA GLU A 90 19.01 4.59 -9.82
C GLU A 90 18.97 3.75 -8.54
N ALA A 91 19.66 4.19 -7.47
CA ALA A 91 19.62 3.53 -6.18
C ALA A 91 18.21 3.55 -5.57
N PHE A 92 17.53 4.69 -5.63
CA PHE A 92 16.17 4.84 -5.10
C PHE A 92 15.15 3.98 -5.85
N ASP A 93 15.20 3.96 -7.18
CA ASP A 93 14.34 3.13 -8.03
C ASP A 93 14.60 1.64 -7.77
N LYS A 94 15.86 1.25 -7.56
CA LYS A 94 16.21 -0.12 -7.20
C LYS A 94 15.59 -0.51 -5.87
N HIS A 95 15.80 0.30 -4.83
CA HIS A 95 15.25 0.00 -3.50
C HIS A 95 13.72 0.04 -3.47
N THR A 96 13.10 0.95 -4.22
CA THR A 96 11.64 1.00 -4.36
C THR A 96 11.11 -0.29 -5.00
N ARG A 97 11.73 -0.78 -6.08
CA ARG A 97 11.35 -2.05 -6.71
C ARG A 97 11.55 -3.23 -5.77
N ASP A 98 12.71 -3.30 -5.12
CA ASP A 98 12.99 -4.35 -4.13
C ASP A 98 11.87 -4.36 -3.06
N VAL A 99 11.46 -3.19 -2.55
CA VAL A 99 10.38 -3.08 -1.55
C VAL A 99 9.02 -3.53 -2.09
N MET A 100 8.65 -3.08 -3.28
CA MET A 100 7.36 -3.40 -3.92
C MET A 100 7.24 -4.87 -4.30
N ASP A 101 8.35 -5.54 -4.65
CA ASP A 101 8.39 -6.96 -4.97
C ASP A 101 8.24 -7.85 -3.72
N PHE A 102 8.63 -7.36 -2.53
CA PHE A 102 8.56 -8.15 -1.29
C PHE A 102 7.18 -8.15 -0.63
N ASP A 103 6.37 -7.14 -0.81
CA ASP A 103 4.92 -7.14 -0.60
C ASP A 103 4.41 -5.75 -0.96
N TYR A 104 3.15 -5.67 -1.41
CA TYR A 104 2.49 -4.41 -1.73
C TYR A 104 2.49 -3.40 -0.56
N LEU A 105 2.85 -3.85 0.65
CA LEU A 105 2.87 -3.09 1.89
C LEU A 105 4.29 -2.65 2.30
N GLY A 106 5.33 -3.11 1.60
CA GLY A 106 6.73 -2.91 1.97
C GLY A 106 7.11 -3.46 3.36
N VAL A 107 6.24 -4.24 4.03
CA VAL A 107 6.39 -4.75 5.40
C VAL A 107 7.57 -5.70 5.50
N ARG A 108 7.71 -6.64 4.55
CA ARG A 108 8.86 -7.56 4.53
C ARG A 108 10.17 -6.85 4.20
N ALA A 109 10.13 -5.84 3.33
CA ALA A 109 11.32 -5.07 2.99
C ALA A 109 11.75 -4.11 4.12
N ALA A 110 10.80 -3.51 4.83
CA ALA A 110 11.04 -2.65 5.98
C ALA A 110 11.53 -3.44 7.21
N LYS A 111 11.05 -4.68 7.40
CA LYS A 111 11.64 -5.65 8.35
C LYS A 111 13.10 -5.97 8.00
N LYS A 112 13.41 -6.19 6.71
CA LYS A 112 14.77 -6.48 6.23
C LYS A 112 15.72 -5.27 6.31
N ALA A 113 15.19 -4.05 6.19
CA ALA A 113 15.93 -2.81 6.35
C ALA A 113 16.13 -2.39 7.83
N GLY A 114 15.63 -3.18 8.79
CA GLY A 114 15.75 -2.92 10.23
C GLY A 114 14.88 -1.77 10.75
N GLY A 115 13.87 -1.34 9.99
CA GLY A 115 13.09 -0.11 10.25
C GLY A 115 11.75 -0.30 10.97
N ILE A 116 11.26 -1.53 11.15
CA ILE A 116 10.00 -1.80 11.86
C ILE A 116 10.27 -2.76 13.02
N SER A 117 10.29 -2.21 14.24
CA SER A 117 10.19 -2.98 15.48
C SER A 117 8.75 -3.48 15.66
N GLU A 118 8.55 -4.80 15.69
CA GLU A 118 7.54 -5.63 16.38
C GLU A 118 6.08 -5.16 16.64
N TRP A 119 5.60 -4.06 16.09
CA TRP A 119 4.18 -3.71 16.17
C TRP A 119 3.47 -4.23 14.91
N GLU A 120 2.38 -4.97 15.10
CA GLU A 120 1.51 -5.62 14.09
C GLU A 120 1.74 -7.14 13.81
N GLU A 121 2.04 -7.94 14.84
CA GLU A 121 1.74 -9.40 14.81
C GLU A 121 0.33 -9.74 15.34
N GLY A 122 -0.58 -8.76 15.39
CA GLY A 122 -1.94 -8.98 15.85
C GLY A 122 -2.95 -8.20 15.02
N ILE A 123 -3.48 -8.86 13.97
CA ILE A 123 -4.90 -8.97 13.55
C ILE A 123 -4.93 -9.80 12.27
#